data_AF-A0A2T1D7A6-F1
#
_entry.id   AF-A0A2T1D7A6-F1
#
_cell.length_a   1.000
_cell.length_b   1.000
_cell.length_c   1.000
_cell.angle_alpha   90.00
_cell.angle_beta   90.00
_cell.angle_gamma   90.00
#
_symmetry.space_group_name_H-M   'P 1'
#
loop_
_entity.id
_entity.type
_entity.pdbx_description
1 polymer ?
#
loop_
_entity_poly.entity_id
_entity_poly.type
_entity_poly.pdbx_seq_one_letter_code
_entity_poly.pdbx_strand_id
1 'polypeptide(L)'
;MPLHLEYSNPTYESESLEANQNSRSQIRKEIGKQIYELLQTAKDLPAEACLTEIRNTLLKIQKSCQAVEKSFLFVEKRITCANYQLGGLPEDTATLFRGPREDASVAICVTDKGSLLHRNGSPWMIYHNAGDVLRGRE
;
A
#
# COMPACT_ATOMS: atom_id res chain seq x y z
N MET A 1 -67.60 -9.27 9.79
CA MET A 1 -66.92 -10.41 9.15
C MET A 1 -65.64 -9.88 8.50
N PRO A 2 -64.48 -10.53 8.69
CA PRO A 2 -63.17 -9.95 8.40
C PRO A 2 -62.71 -10.27 6.97
N LEU A 3 -61.90 -9.38 6.38
CA LEU A 3 -61.01 -9.72 5.29
C LEU A 3 -59.57 -9.50 5.77
N HIS A 4 -58.87 -10.62 5.92
CA HIS A 4 -57.41 -10.70 5.95
C HIS A 4 -56.84 -10.03 4.70
N LEU A 5 -55.83 -9.17 4.87
CA LEU A 5 -54.73 -9.11 3.94
C LEU A 5 -53.44 -9.02 4.76
N GLU A 6 -52.82 -10.19 4.96
CA GLU A 6 -51.36 -10.26 5.07
C GLU A 6 -50.77 -9.85 3.71
N TYR A 7 -49.65 -9.14 3.70
CA TYR A 7 -48.46 -9.59 2.97
C TYR A 7 -47.22 -8.80 3.42
N SER A 8 -46.28 -9.59 3.93
CA SER A 8 -44.90 -9.28 4.29
C SER A 8 -44.09 -8.71 3.12
N ASN A 9 -43.18 -7.76 3.38
CA ASN A 9 -41.73 -8.03 3.45
C ASN A 9 -40.91 -6.73 3.56
N PRO A 10 -40.04 -6.60 4.57
CA PRO A 10 -38.91 -5.68 4.56
C PRO A 10 -37.63 -6.46 4.24
N THR A 11 -37.24 -6.54 2.96
CA THR A 11 -35.97 -7.22 2.58
C THR A 11 -35.13 -6.47 1.54
N TYR A 12 -35.44 -5.20 1.24
CA TYR A 12 -34.73 -4.48 0.17
C TYR A 12 -33.43 -3.78 0.62
N GLU A 13 -33.10 -3.74 1.91
CA GLU A 13 -31.93 -2.99 2.39
C GLU A 13 -30.67 -3.86 2.57
N SER A 14 -30.81 -5.16 2.77
CA SER A 14 -29.70 -6.05 3.15
C SER A 14 -28.76 -6.42 1.99
N GLU A 15 -29.28 -6.59 0.77
CA GLU A 15 -28.47 -7.00 -0.40
C GLU A 15 -27.49 -5.91 -0.85
N SER A 16 -27.86 -4.63 -0.66
CA SER A 16 -27.04 -3.48 -1.06
C SER A 16 -25.79 -3.28 -0.18
N LEU A 17 -25.87 -3.62 1.10
CA LEU A 17 -24.77 -3.52 2.07
C LEU A 17 -23.76 -4.65 1.89
N GLU A 18 -24.24 -5.88 1.67
CA GLU A 18 -23.38 -7.05 1.45
C GLU A 18 -22.60 -6.96 0.13
N ALA A 19 -23.24 -6.49 -0.96
CA ALA A 19 -22.57 -6.23 -2.23
C ALA A 19 -21.49 -5.14 -2.12
N ASN A 20 -21.73 -4.09 -1.32
CA ASN A 20 -20.77 -3.02 -1.06
C ASN A 20 -19.60 -3.47 -0.17
N GLN A 21 -19.84 -4.37 0.78
CA GLN A 21 -18.78 -4.95 1.60
C GLN A 21 -17.91 -5.95 0.81
N ASN A 22 -18.52 -6.82 0.01
CA ASN A 22 -17.80 -7.76 -0.85
C ASN A 22 -16.92 -7.04 -1.87
N SER A 23 -17.44 -6.01 -2.54
CA SER A 23 -16.66 -5.19 -3.49
C SER A 23 -15.49 -4.45 -2.83
N ARG A 24 -15.68 -3.86 -1.64
CA ARG A 24 -14.58 -3.26 -0.86
C ARG A 24 -13.50 -4.27 -0.49
N SER A 25 -13.90 -5.48 -0.09
CA SER A 25 -12.96 -6.55 0.25
C SER A 25 -12.14 -7.02 -0.96
N GLN A 26 -12.76 -7.09 -2.13
CA GLN A 26 -12.13 -7.47 -3.39
C GLN A 26 -11.12 -6.41 -3.86
N ILE A 27 -11.50 -5.12 -3.84
CA ILE A 27 -10.60 -4.02 -4.19
C ILE A 27 -9.38 -4.00 -3.28
N ARG A 28 -9.56 -4.18 -1.97
CA ARG A 28 -8.44 -4.23 -1.01
C ARG A 28 -7.49 -5.40 -1.31
N LYS A 29 -8.03 -6.59 -1.62
CA LYS A 29 -7.24 -7.76 -2.00
C LYS A 29 -6.47 -7.52 -3.30
N GLU A 30 -7.11 -6.89 -4.28
CA GLU A 30 -6.52 -6.59 -5.58
C GLU A 30 -5.39 -5.57 -5.46
N ILE A 31 -5.60 -4.47 -4.72
CA ILE A 31 -4.52 -3.49 -4.43
C ILE A 31 -3.38 -4.17 -3.68
N GLY A 32 -3.69 -5.01 -2.68
CA GLY A 32 -2.67 -5.76 -1.94
C GLY A 32 -1.85 -6.68 -2.84
N LYS A 33 -2.51 -7.35 -3.79
CA LYS A 33 -1.85 -8.18 -4.81
C LYS A 33 -0.95 -7.36 -5.71
N GLN A 34 -1.41 -6.22 -6.23
CA GLN A 34 -0.61 -5.34 -7.08
C GLN A 34 0.61 -4.77 -6.35
N ILE A 35 0.47 -4.39 -5.08
CA ILE A 35 1.61 -3.96 -4.24
C ILE A 35 2.60 -5.11 -4.05
N TYR A 36 2.11 -6.33 -3.80
CA TYR A 36 2.98 -7.50 -3.65
C TYR A 36 3.76 -7.81 -4.94
N GLU A 37 3.09 -7.82 -6.09
CA GLU A 37 3.71 -8.04 -7.41
C GLU A 37 4.73 -6.95 -7.75
N LEU A 38 4.41 -5.69 -7.42
CA LEU A 38 5.35 -4.57 -7.53
C LEU A 38 6.62 -4.86 -6.74
N LEU A 39 6.50 -5.23 -5.46
CA LEU A 39 7.65 -5.50 -4.61
C LEU A 39 8.48 -6.70 -5.10
N GLN A 40 7.84 -7.72 -5.66
CA GLN A 40 8.54 -8.87 -6.26
C GLN A 40 9.30 -8.50 -7.53
N THR A 41 8.77 -7.57 -8.33
CA THR A 41 9.44 -7.10 -9.55
C THR A 41 10.58 -6.14 -9.21
N ALA A 42 10.33 -5.22 -8.28
CA ALA A 42 11.23 -4.13 -7.94
C ALA A 42 12.48 -4.59 -7.16
N LYS A 43 12.45 -5.76 -6.52
CA LYS A 43 13.59 -6.30 -5.73
C LYS A 43 14.81 -6.62 -6.60
N ASP A 44 14.61 -6.91 -7.88
CA ASP A 44 15.66 -7.31 -8.82
C ASP A 44 16.20 -6.10 -9.63
N LEU A 45 15.71 -4.89 -9.33
CA LEU A 45 16.05 -3.67 -10.05
C LEU A 45 17.07 -2.81 -9.28
N PRO A 46 17.96 -2.09 -9.98
CA PRO A 46 18.79 -1.05 -9.36
C PRO A 46 17.94 0.13 -8.87
N ALA A 47 18.50 0.94 -7.97
CA ALA A 47 17.77 2.00 -7.24
C ALA A 47 16.90 2.91 -8.13
N GLU A 48 17.47 3.48 -9.20
CA GLU A 48 16.73 4.39 -10.09
C GLU A 48 15.58 3.72 -10.85
N ALA A 49 15.82 2.49 -11.34
CA ALA A 49 14.78 1.70 -12.01
C ALA A 49 13.70 1.26 -11.02
N CYS A 50 14.09 0.88 -9.79
CA CYS A 50 13.20 0.52 -8.69
C CYS A 50 12.28 1.70 -8.33
N LEU A 51 12.83 2.91 -8.17
CA LEU A 51 12.07 4.14 -7.92
C LEU A 51 11.06 4.43 -9.02
N THR A 52 11.50 4.32 -10.27
CA THR A 52 10.64 4.58 -11.45
C THR A 52 9.50 3.57 -11.52
N GLU A 53 9.78 2.29 -11.31
CA GLU A 53 8.80 1.22 -11.32
C GLU A 53 7.76 1.38 -10.20
N ILE A 54 8.21 1.68 -8.98
CA ILE A 54 7.32 1.93 -7.84
C ILE A 54 6.43 3.13 -8.11
N ARG A 55 7.00 4.25 -8.56
CA ARG A 55 6.21 5.46 -8.87
C ARG A 55 5.16 5.16 -9.94
N ASN A 56 5.55 4.53 -11.05
CA ASN A 56 4.66 4.24 -12.16
C ASN A 56 3.51 3.31 -11.74
N THR A 57 3.82 2.26 -10.99
CA THR A 57 2.82 1.30 -10.54
C THR A 57 1.88 1.89 -9.50
N LEU A 58 2.37 2.67 -8.54
CA LEU A 58 1.50 3.37 -7.58
C LEU A 58 0.56 4.38 -8.26
N LEU A 59 1.04 5.11 -9.28
CA LEU A 59 0.20 5.97 -10.11
C LEU A 59 -0.86 5.18 -10.89
N LYS A 60 -0.51 3.99 -11.40
CA LYS A 60 -1.46 3.10 -12.09
C LYS A 60 -2.53 2.61 -11.11
N ILE A 61 -2.16 2.18 -9.91
CA ILE A 61 -3.11 1.79 -8.85
C ILE A 61 -4.05 2.95 -8.53
N GLN A 62 -3.51 4.16 -8.36
CA GLN A 62 -4.29 5.36 -8.10
C GLN A 62 -5.34 5.62 -9.20
N LYS A 63 -4.94 5.55 -10.48
CA LYS A 63 -5.87 5.70 -11.62
C LYS A 63 -6.94 4.60 -11.65
N SER A 64 -6.56 3.34 -11.43
CA SER A 64 -7.50 2.21 -11.38
C SER A 64 -8.51 2.36 -10.23
N CYS A 65 -8.09 2.89 -9.08
CA CYS A 65 -9.00 3.14 -7.96
C CYS A 65 -9.99 4.27 -8.26
N GLN A 66 -9.55 5.34 -8.93
CA GLN A 66 -10.43 6.44 -9.34
C GLN A 66 -11.56 5.95 -10.26
N ALA A 67 -11.28 5.00 -11.15
CA ALA A 67 -12.27 4.42 -12.06
C ALA A 67 -13.39 3.63 -11.34
N VAL A 68 -13.18 3.22 -10.08
CA VAL A 68 -14.16 2.53 -9.24
C VAL A 68 -14.64 3.38 -8.07
N GLU A 69 -14.54 4.71 -8.19
CA GLU A 69 -14.93 5.71 -7.18
C GLU A 69 -14.27 5.47 -5.80
N LYS A 70 -13.05 4.92 -5.79
CA LYS A 70 -12.21 4.78 -4.60
C LYS A 70 -11.00 5.68 -4.68
N SER A 71 -10.58 6.18 -3.52
CA SER A 71 -9.37 6.99 -3.40
C SER A 71 -8.20 6.12 -2.93
N PHE A 72 -7.20 5.95 -3.79
CA PHE A 72 -5.87 5.51 -3.38
C PHE A 72 -4.94 6.70 -3.56
N LEU A 73 -4.34 7.16 -2.46
CA LEU A 73 -3.48 8.33 -2.43
C LEU A 73 -2.15 7.94 -1.82
N PHE A 74 -1.07 8.38 -2.43
CA PHE A 74 0.27 8.27 -1.87
C PHE A 74 1.01 9.59 -2.01
N VAL A 75 1.98 9.78 -1.13
CA VAL A 75 2.96 10.86 -1.20
C VAL A 75 4.33 10.25 -1.41
N GLU A 76 5.13 10.93 -2.23
CA GLU A 76 6.54 10.64 -2.40
C GLU A 76 7.34 11.68 -1.61
N LYS A 77 8.24 11.23 -0.75
CA LYS A 77 9.04 12.12 0.10
C LYS A 77 10.49 11.67 0.15
N ARG A 78 11.40 12.63 0.00
CA ARG A 78 12.81 12.43 0.28
C ARG A 78 13.03 12.48 1.80
N ILE A 79 13.68 11.47 2.35
CA ILE A 79 13.89 11.30 3.79
C ILE A 79 15.33 10.86 4.08
N THR A 80 15.74 11.01 5.34
CA THR A 80 16.94 10.37 5.87
C THR A 80 16.56 9.07 6.59
N CYS A 81 17.47 8.10 6.59
CA CYS A 81 17.27 6.80 7.22
C CYS A 81 17.01 6.90 8.73
N ALA A 82 17.65 7.87 9.40
CA ALA A 82 17.46 8.14 10.83
C ALA A 82 16.00 8.44 11.20
N ASN A 83 15.29 9.22 10.37
CA ASN A 83 13.95 9.70 10.67
C ASN A 83 12.88 8.59 10.64
N TYR A 84 13.18 7.45 10.00
CA TYR A 84 12.22 6.39 9.73
C TYR A 84 12.67 4.99 10.16
N GLN A 85 13.74 4.90 10.96
CA GLN A 85 14.29 3.65 11.48
C GLN A 85 14.57 2.63 10.36
N LEU A 86 15.10 3.10 9.24
CA LEU A 86 15.39 2.28 8.06
C LEU A 86 16.68 1.46 8.18
N GLY A 87 17.41 1.60 9.29
CA GLY A 87 18.78 1.10 9.43
C GLY A 87 19.79 1.98 8.68
N GLY A 88 21.08 1.67 8.78
CA GLY A 88 22.14 2.35 8.03
C GLY A 88 22.71 3.59 8.72
N LEU A 89 23.43 4.41 7.96
CA LEU A 89 24.00 5.64 8.50
C LEU A 89 22.91 6.72 8.62
N PRO A 90 22.95 7.59 9.65
CA PRO A 90 21.94 8.62 9.85
C PRO A 90 21.74 9.57 8.65
N GLU A 91 22.82 9.85 7.93
CA GLU A 91 22.88 10.70 6.74
C GLU A 91 22.48 10.00 5.44
N ASP A 92 22.35 8.66 5.45
CA ASP A 92 21.87 7.94 4.28
C ASP A 92 20.45 8.41 3.94
N THR A 93 20.19 8.59 2.65
CA THR A 93 18.90 9.09 2.17
C THR A 93 18.12 8.01 1.45
N ALA A 94 16.80 8.17 1.48
CA ALA A 94 15.87 7.27 0.87
C ALA A 94 14.64 8.01 0.35
N THR A 95 13.95 7.41 -0.59
CA THR A 95 12.67 7.89 -1.09
C THR A 95 11.56 7.02 -0.52
N LEU A 96 10.66 7.67 0.21
CA LEU A 96 9.52 7.06 0.89
C LEU A 96 8.23 7.31 0.10
N PHE A 97 7.55 6.22 -0.24
CA PHE A 97 6.19 6.22 -0.75
C PHE A 97 5.25 5.76 0.38
N ARG A 98 4.34 6.62 0.82
CA ARG A 98 3.37 6.27 1.88
C ARG A 98 2.02 6.91 1.64
N GLY A 99 1.00 6.47 2.38
CA GLY A 99 -0.27 7.19 2.43
C GLY A 99 -0.12 8.63 2.95
N PRO A 100 -1.11 9.51 2.71
CA PRO A 100 -1.03 10.92 3.10
C PRO A 100 -0.92 11.10 4.61
N ARG A 101 -1.59 10.25 5.39
CA ARG A 101 -1.47 10.26 6.85
C ARG A 101 -0.14 9.63 7.28
N GLU A 102 0.49 10.19 8.31
CA GLU A 102 1.79 9.68 8.79
C GLU A 102 1.67 8.30 9.44
N ASP A 103 0.50 7.98 9.98
CA ASP A 103 0.14 6.68 10.56
C ASP A 103 -0.31 5.65 9.51
N ALA A 104 -0.17 5.96 8.21
CA ALA A 104 -0.55 5.06 7.13
C ALA A 104 0.16 3.70 7.31
N SER A 105 -0.65 2.65 7.42
CA SER A 105 -0.13 1.31 7.71
C SER A 105 0.84 0.82 6.65
N VAL A 106 0.65 1.23 5.39
CA VAL A 106 1.46 0.82 4.23
C VAL A 106 2.45 1.90 3.81
N ALA A 107 3.72 1.52 3.71
CA ALA A 107 4.79 2.35 3.13
C ALA A 107 5.81 1.51 2.37
N ILE A 108 6.34 2.05 1.28
CA ILE A 108 7.42 1.46 0.48
C ILE A 108 8.58 2.45 0.49
N CYS A 109 9.80 1.97 0.69
CA CYS A 109 10.98 2.81 0.77
C CYS A 109 12.09 2.23 -0.12
N VAL A 110 12.78 3.10 -0.85
CA VAL A 110 13.97 2.75 -1.63
C VAL A 110 15.12 3.63 -1.17
N THR A 111 16.21 3.04 -0.69
CA THR A 111 17.43 3.78 -0.34
C THR A 111 18.23 4.13 -1.59
N ASP A 112 19.05 5.18 -1.52
CA ASP A 112 19.91 5.58 -2.64
C ASP A 112 20.88 4.50 -3.10
N LYS A 113 21.34 3.66 -2.17
CA LYS A 113 22.23 2.56 -2.52
C LYS A 113 21.46 1.33 -3.03
N GLY A 114 20.13 1.36 -3.02
CA GLY A 114 19.27 0.40 -3.71
C GLY A 114 18.54 -0.61 -2.84
N SER A 115 18.51 -0.42 -1.52
CA SER A 115 17.73 -1.28 -0.62
C SER A 115 16.24 -1.00 -0.79
N LEU A 116 15.42 -2.03 -0.91
CA LEU A 116 13.96 -1.96 -1.01
C LEU A 116 13.32 -2.47 0.28
N LEU A 117 12.51 -1.62 0.91
CA LEU A 117 11.80 -1.92 2.14
C LEU A 117 10.30 -1.67 2.00
N HIS A 118 9.51 -2.44 2.74
CA HIS A 118 8.06 -2.31 2.80
C HIS A 118 7.57 -2.44 4.24
N ARG A 119 6.60 -1.62 4.63
CA ARG A 119 5.98 -1.63 5.95
C ARG A 119 4.47 -1.77 5.76
N ASN A 120 3.83 -2.68 6.51
CA ASN A 120 2.37 -2.82 6.56
C ASN A 120 1.90 -3.07 8.01
N GLY A 121 1.88 -2.04 8.85
CA GLY A 121 1.46 -2.12 10.27
C GLY A 121 2.44 -2.81 11.23
N SER A 122 3.48 -3.46 10.71
CA SER A 122 4.56 -4.17 11.42
C SER A 122 5.91 -3.46 11.19
N PRO A 123 7.06 -3.93 11.74
CA PRO A 123 8.38 -3.41 11.36
C PRO A 123 8.66 -3.53 9.84
N TRP A 124 9.67 -2.81 9.37
CA TRP A 124 10.11 -2.85 7.96
C TRP A 124 10.47 -4.28 7.54
N MET A 125 9.86 -4.73 6.45
CA MET A 125 10.24 -5.93 5.72
C MET A 125 11.22 -5.55 4.62
N ILE A 126 12.33 -6.27 4.54
CA ILE A 126 13.39 -6.03 3.55
C ILE A 126 13.14 -6.95 2.36
N TYR A 127 12.96 -6.38 1.17
CA TYR A 127 12.75 -7.12 -0.07
C TYR A 127 14.03 -7.25 -0.90
N HIS A 128 14.89 -6.23 -0.86
CA HIS A 128 16.23 -6.23 -1.44
C HIS A 128 17.16 -5.42 -0.54
N ASN A 129 18.37 -5.90 -0.31
CA ASN A 129 19.33 -5.26 0.57
C ASN A 129 20.64 -5.00 -0.17
N ALA A 130 20.95 -3.72 -0.38
CA ALA A 130 22.18 -3.29 -1.01
C ALA A 130 23.30 -2.96 0.00
N GLY A 131 23.10 -3.23 1.30
CA GLY A 131 24.11 -3.08 2.36
C GLY A 131 23.77 -2.08 3.46
N ASP A 132 22.68 -1.33 3.32
CA ASP A 132 22.40 -0.20 4.23
C ASP A 132 21.62 -0.62 5.47
N VAL A 133 20.77 -1.64 5.34
CA VAL A 133 19.76 -1.95 6.35
C VAL A 133 20.32 -2.77 7.53
N LEU A 134 21.55 -3.29 7.42
CA LEU A 134 22.12 -4.23 8.40
C LEU A 134 22.88 -3.58 9.57
N ARG A 135 23.13 -2.27 9.57
CA ARG A 135 23.92 -1.60 10.63
C ARG A 135 23.15 -1.27 11.92
N GLY A 136 22.13 -2.05 12.25
CA GLY A 136 21.23 -1.77 13.38
C GLY A 136 21.06 -2.91 14.40
N ARG A 137 21.88 -3.96 14.34
CA ARG A 137 21.92 -5.01 15.37
C ARG A 137 23.36 -5.33 15.76
N GLU A 138 23.88 -4.55 16.69
CA GLU A 138 24.89 -5.01 17.66
C GLU A 138 24.33 -4.74 19.06
#